data_AF-A0A452YCA9-F1
#
_entry.id   AF-A0A452YCA9-F1
#
_cell.length_a   1.000
_cell.length_b   1.000
_cell.length_c   1.000
_cell.angle_alpha   90.00
_cell.angle_beta   90.00
_cell.angle_gamma   90.00
#
_symmetry.space_group_name_H-M   'P 1'
#
loop_
_entity.id
_entity.type
_entity.pdbx_description
1 polymer ?
#
loop_
_entity_poly.entity_id
_entity_poly.type
_entity_poly.pdbx_seq_one_letter_code
_entity_poly.pdbx_strand_id
1 'polypeptide(L)'
;MKGNFNQTNQQMLDSILKRSCTCLYCQALRANSNYQPAQVTESSVIDSAIMADRMMKQRRRDELTRTARMKRKAQIQLKKSSKRARTNNSEIGKDDNSNAIKIWNFGGPTYICEHCHALMWHEERLQSYGCRKPTFGICCKRGQVILPPLKEPPPYLTSLLTRDGGKRSANYRKNIRSYNSMFAFTSMGGTLDKQINKERGPYVFRLNGQNRHQIGTLLPQEGNKPRFQQLYIYDTNNEIQNRVEASRSGERDASLDETIVSGLQSMLDENNTLAQSFRMARDRFKEDDYNNFTLPLLGNRDQDGRQDNMPSTSEVAALIVKDPTQKHYGCDIVLEYKDMKPKRISEIHPKFMAMQYPLLFPYGEDGYRLGIKYNKKKGVSNKKYITMLEYYAYCWIMSN
;
A
#
# COMPACT_ATOMS: atom_id res chain seq x y z
N MET A 1 -9.03 -34.25 54.37
CA MET A 1 -8.23 -35.31 53.71
C MET A 1 -8.30 -35.09 52.21
N LYS A 2 -7.28 -34.43 51.64
CA LYS A 2 -7.04 -34.37 50.19
C LYS A 2 -6.17 -35.57 49.84
N GLY A 3 -6.58 -36.39 48.87
CA GLY A 3 -5.79 -37.54 48.43
C GLY A 3 -6.24 -38.08 47.08
N ASN A 4 -5.33 -37.98 46.11
CA ASN A 4 -5.14 -38.86 44.95
C ASN A 4 -6.11 -38.80 43.76
N PHE A 5 -6.01 -37.75 42.93
CA PHE A 5 -6.49 -37.82 41.54
C PHE A 5 -5.60 -37.12 40.47
N ASN A 6 -4.34 -36.78 40.78
CA ASN A 6 -3.51 -35.95 39.89
C ASN A 6 -2.20 -36.60 39.36
N GLN A 7 -1.85 -37.83 39.72
CA GLN A 7 -0.61 -38.45 39.21
C GLN A 7 -0.78 -39.25 37.91
N THR A 8 -1.95 -39.84 37.68
CA THR A 8 -2.18 -40.72 36.52
C THR A 8 -2.39 -39.96 35.21
N ASN A 9 -2.99 -38.77 35.24
CA ASN A 9 -3.23 -37.95 34.05
C ASN A 9 -1.97 -37.20 33.57
N GLN A 10 -1.06 -36.86 34.49
CA GLN A 10 0.21 -36.21 34.15
C GLN A 10 1.17 -37.19 33.43
N GLN A 11 1.18 -38.46 33.85
CA GLN A 11 1.98 -39.50 33.21
C GLN A 11 1.47 -39.87 31.81
N MET A 12 0.16 -39.75 31.56
CA MET A 12 -0.43 -39.97 30.24
C MET A 12 -0.12 -38.83 29.26
N LEU A 13 -0.12 -37.58 29.74
CA LEU A 13 0.27 -36.40 28.94
C LEU A 13 1.77 -36.39 28.59
N ASP A 14 2.65 -36.80 29.51
CA ASP A 14 4.10 -36.91 29.26
C ASP A 14 4.46 -38.05 28.30
N SER A 15 3.65 -39.13 28.28
CA SER A 15 3.75 -40.23 27.31
C SER A 15 3.42 -39.78 25.88
N ILE A 16 2.38 -38.93 25.74
CA ILE A 16 1.90 -38.43 24.45
C ILE A 16 2.85 -37.35 23.89
N LEU A 17 3.38 -36.46 24.73
CA LEU A 17 4.32 -35.40 24.31
C LEU A 17 5.72 -35.93 23.94
N LYS A 18 6.13 -37.11 24.43
CA LYS A 18 7.42 -37.73 24.07
C LYS A 18 7.45 -38.33 22.66
N ARG A 19 6.30 -38.61 22.03
CA ARG A 19 6.20 -39.38 20.78
C ARG A 19 5.96 -38.58 19.49
N SER A 20 5.79 -37.26 19.54
CA SER A 20 5.31 -36.48 18.36
C SER A 20 6.31 -35.49 17.72
N CYS A 21 7.57 -35.39 18.18
CA CYS A 21 8.55 -34.48 17.57
C CYS A 21 9.90 -35.16 17.27
N THR A 22 10.23 -35.27 15.98
CA THR A 22 11.47 -35.88 15.44
C THR A 22 12.44 -34.85 14.84
N CYS A 23 12.30 -33.56 15.15
CA CYS A 23 13.20 -32.56 14.59
C CYS A 23 14.61 -32.62 15.22
N LEU A 24 15.65 -32.28 14.44
CA LEU A 24 17.06 -32.29 14.85
C LEU A 24 17.34 -31.48 16.14
N TYR A 25 16.55 -30.44 16.39
CA TYR A 25 16.67 -29.62 17.61
C TYR A 25 16.25 -30.38 18.88
N CYS A 26 15.20 -31.20 18.80
CA CYS A 26 14.74 -32.03 19.92
C CYS A 26 15.61 -33.27 20.13
N GLN A 27 16.26 -33.78 19.07
CA GLN A 27 17.27 -34.84 19.19
C GLN A 27 18.55 -34.35 19.89
N ALA A 28 18.99 -33.13 19.59
CA ALA A 28 20.15 -32.51 20.25
C ALA A 28 19.93 -32.28 21.76
N LEU A 29 18.71 -31.96 22.17
CA LEU A 29 18.36 -31.78 23.59
C LEU A 29 18.26 -33.12 24.36
N ARG A 30 17.86 -34.21 23.71
CA ARG A 30 17.83 -35.55 24.32
C ARG A 30 19.23 -36.14 24.54
N ALA A 31 20.21 -35.75 23.72
CA ALA A 31 21.60 -36.21 23.86
C ALA A 31 22.36 -35.57 25.02
N ASN A 32 21.86 -34.47 25.61
CA ASN A 32 22.53 -33.70 26.67
C ASN A 32 21.88 -33.85 28.05
N SER A 33 21.47 -35.07 28.44
CA SER A 33 20.96 -35.33 29.79
C SER A 33 22.05 -35.56 30.86
N ASN A 34 23.33 -35.30 30.55
CA ASN A 34 24.44 -35.35 31.51
C ASN A 34 25.09 -33.97 31.70
N TYR A 35 24.31 -32.90 31.64
CA TYR A 35 24.78 -31.57 32.03
C TYR A 35 24.42 -31.31 33.50
N GLN A 36 25.39 -31.46 34.39
CA GLN A 36 25.29 -30.86 35.72
C GLN A 36 25.31 -29.34 35.57
N PRO A 37 24.35 -28.59 36.14
CA PRO A 37 24.40 -27.14 36.09
C PRO A 37 25.59 -26.68 36.91
N ALA A 38 26.62 -26.16 36.24
CA ALA A 38 27.68 -25.39 36.88
C ALA A 38 27.03 -24.28 37.70
N GLN A 39 27.39 -24.16 38.98
CA GLN A 39 26.93 -23.08 39.85
C GLN A 39 27.38 -21.74 39.26
N VAL A 40 26.47 -21.05 38.59
CA VAL A 40 26.69 -19.70 38.08
C VAL A 40 26.68 -18.75 39.28
N THR A 41 27.85 -18.38 39.78
CA THR A 41 28.00 -17.40 40.85
C THR A 41 27.53 -16.02 40.38
N GLU A 42 26.87 -15.22 41.24
CA GLU A 42 26.34 -13.88 40.94
C GLU A 42 27.34 -12.95 40.22
N SER A 43 28.64 -13.10 40.47
CA SER A 43 29.72 -12.36 39.78
C SER A 43 29.68 -12.55 38.25
N SER A 44 29.40 -13.76 37.76
CA SER A 44 29.42 -14.10 36.32
C SER A 44 28.21 -13.56 35.54
N VAL A 45 27.08 -13.35 36.24
CA VAL A 45 25.86 -12.73 35.66
C VAL A 45 26.06 -11.22 35.55
N ILE A 46 26.69 -10.61 36.55
CA ILE A 46 27.03 -9.18 36.56
C ILE A 46 28.05 -8.87 35.45
N ASP A 47 29.11 -9.69 35.29
CA ASP A 47 30.11 -9.51 34.23
C ASP A 47 29.50 -9.63 32.82
N SER A 48 28.56 -10.57 32.64
CA SER A 48 27.82 -10.75 31.38
C SER A 48 26.93 -9.54 31.06
N ALA A 49 26.27 -8.97 32.06
CA ALA A 49 25.45 -7.77 31.92
C ALA A 49 26.30 -6.52 31.61
N ILE A 50 27.48 -6.38 32.24
CA ILE A 50 28.43 -5.30 31.97
C ILE A 50 28.99 -5.39 30.54
N MET A 51 29.31 -6.59 30.06
CA MET A 51 29.73 -6.78 28.66
C MET A 51 28.62 -6.44 27.67
N ALA A 52 27.36 -6.81 27.96
CA ALA A 52 26.22 -6.47 27.12
C ALA A 52 25.96 -4.95 27.05
N ASP A 53 26.07 -4.24 28.17
CA ASP A 53 25.94 -2.77 28.22
C ASP A 53 27.09 -2.08 27.47
N ARG A 54 28.34 -2.56 27.61
CA ARG A 54 29.48 -2.07 26.80
C ARG A 54 29.23 -2.27 25.30
N MET A 55 28.73 -3.44 24.88
CA MET A 55 28.41 -3.70 23.48
C MET A 55 27.28 -2.79 22.96
N MET A 56 26.24 -2.53 23.77
CA MET A 56 25.16 -1.61 23.40
C MET A 56 25.66 -0.16 23.29
N LYS A 57 26.51 0.29 24.21
CA LYS A 57 27.14 1.62 24.16
C LYS A 57 28.08 1.76 22.96
N GLN A 58 28.79 0.70 22.57
CA GLN A 58 29.62 0.68 21.37
C GLN A 58 28.77 0.79 20.09
N ARG A 59 27.69 0.00 19.98
CA ARG A 59 26.74 0.07 18.85
C ARG A 59 26.12 1.45 18.69
N ARG A 60 25.73 2.10 19.80
CA ARG A 60 25.21 3.48 19.77
C ARG A 60 26.27 4.46 19.25
N ARG A 61 27.54 4.32 19.64
CA ARG A 61 28.65 5.14 19.12
C ARG A 61 28.89 4.90 17.63
N ASP A 62 28.84 3.66 17.18
CA ASP A 62 29.01 3.31 15.75
C ASP A 62 27.85 3.86 14.90
N GLU A 63 26.62 3.83 15.42
CA GLU A 63 25.44 4.38 14.76
C GLU A 63 25.47 5.92 14.69
N LEU A 64 25.92 6.58 15.76
CA LEU A 64 26.21 8.03 15.76
C LEU A 64 27.30 8.40 14.75
N THR A 65 28.36 7.60 14.66
CA THR A 65 29.46 7.82 13.71
C THR A 65 28.99 7.61 12.25
N ARG A 66 28.15 6.59 12.02
CA ARG A 66 27.56 6.30 10.70
C ARG A 66 26.58 7.40 10.27
N THR A 67 25.73 7.89 11.17
CA THR A 67 24.80 8.99 10.88
C THR A 67 25.53 10.32 10.66
N ALA A 68 26.58 10.62 11.43
CA ALA A 68 27.44 11.78 11.19
C ALA A 68 28.14 11.71 9.81
N ARG A 69 28.64 10.54 9.41
CA ARG A 69 29.24 10.32 8.09
C ARG A 69 28.22 10.49 6.94
N MET A 70 26.99 10.02 7.13
CA MET A 70 25.88 10.23 6.18
C MET A 70 25.52 11.71 6.04
N LYS A 71 25.40 12.44 7.15
CA LYS A 71 25.14 13.90 7.14
C LYS A 71 26.26 14.69 6.45
N ARG A 72 27.53 14.33 6.68
CA ARG A 72 28.68 14.97 6.04
C ARG A 72 28.69 14.71 4.52
N LYS A 73 28.36 13.49 4.07
CA LYS A 73 28.19 13.17 2.65
C LYS A 73 27.05 13.98 2.01
N ALA A 74 25.91 14.10 2.68
CA ALA A 74 24.77 14.89 2.19
C ALA A 74 25.11 16.39 2.06
N GLN A 75 25.82 16.97 3.03
CA GLN A 75 26.30 18.35 2.95
C GLN A 75 27.32 18.56 1.82
N ILE A 76 28.24 17.62 1.59
CA ILE A 76 29.18 17.69 0.47
C ILE A 76 28.44 17.63 -0.87
N GLN A 77 27.38 16.82 -0.97
CA GLN A 77 26.56 16.72 -2.18
C GLN A 77 25.77 18.00 -2.44
N LEU A 78 25.19 18.61 -1.40
CA LEU A 78 24.56 19.93 -1.44
C LEU A 78 25.54 21.04 -1.86
N LYS A 79 26.76 21.05 -1.32
CA LYS A 79 27.79 22.02 -1.72
C LYS A 79 28.23 21.81 -3.18
N LYS A 80 28.31 20.56 -3.67
CA LYS A 80 28.60 20.25 -5.07
C LYS A 80 27.47 20.68 -6.01
N SER A 81 26.20 20.50 -5.63
CA SER A 81 25.06 20.99 -6.43
C SER A 81 24.99 22.52 -6.44
N SER A 82 25.24 23.19 -5.32
CA SER A 82 25.31 24.66 -5.26
C SER A 82 26.52 25.22 -6.02
N LYS A 83 27.66 24.53 -6.05
CA LYS A 83 28.82 24.95 -6.85
C LYS A 83 28.56 24.79 -8.35
N ARG A 84 27.92 23.69 -8.79
CA ARG A 84 27.43 23.54 -10.18
C ARG A 84 26.41 24.59 -10.58
N ALA A 85 25.51 24.98 -9.68
CA ALA A 85 24.57 26.06 -9.92
C ALA A 85 25.25 27.44 -10.04
N ARG A 86 26.38 27.66 -9.34
CA ARG A 86 27.16 28.91 -9.43
C ARG A 86 28.05 28.99 -10.67
N THR A 87 28.66 27.89 -11.13
CA THR A 87 29.45 27.91 -12.38
C THR A 87 28.59 28.12 -13.62
N ASN A 88 27.31 27.76 -13.58
CA ASN A 88 26.37 28.02 -14.68
C ASN A 88 25.85 29.47 -14.72
N ASN A 89 26.10 30.27 -13.67
CA ASN A 89 25.61 31.65 -13.58
C ASN A 89 26.69 32.71 -13.89
N SER A 90 27.93 32.33 -14.21
CA SER A 90 29.01 33.28 -14.51
C SER A 90 29.19 33.60 -16.01
N GLU A 91 28.33 33.09 -16.88
CA GLU A 91 28.26 33.49 -18.30
C GLU A 91 26.86 34.00 -18.64
N ILE A 92 26.43 35.06 -17.96
CA ILE A 92 25.32 35.89 -18.45
C ILE A 92 25.84 37.32 -18.49
N GLY A 93 26.54 37.61 -19.58
CA GLY A 93 26.72 38.98 -20.05
C GLY A 93 25.36 39.60 -20.29
N LYS A 94 25.24 40.88 -19.94
CA LYS A 94 24.06 41.70 -20.14
C LYS A 94 23.74 41.76 -21.62
N ASP A 95 22.67 41.09 -22.05
CA ASP A 95 21.97 41.43 -23.27
C ASP A 95 20.47 41.46 -22.96
N ASP A 96 19.90 42.65 -23.11
CA ASP A 96 18.47 42.87 -23.17
C ASP A 96 17.92 42.08 -24.36
N ASN A 97 17.30 40.92 -24.11
CA ASN A 97 16.41 40.34 -25.10
C ASN A 97 15.30 39.51 -24.45
N SER A 98 14.09 39.77 -24.89
CA SER A 98 12.82 39.16 -24.53
C SER A 98 12.74 37.68 -24.94
N ASN A 99 13.58 36.82 -24.38
CA ASN A 99 13.43 35.37 -24.54
C ASN A 99 12.71 34.79 -23.33
N ALA A 100 11.38 34.77 -23.42
CA ALA A 100 10.56 33.85 -22.65
C ALA A 100 11.20 32.45 -22.72
N ILE A 101 11.35 31.79 -21.56
CA ILE A 101 11.87 30.42 -21.46
C ILE A 101 11.11 29.57 -22.48
N LYS A 102 11.78 29.16 -23.56
CA LYS A 102 11.20 28.34 -24.61
C LYS A 102 10.78 27.02 -23.96
N ILE A 103 9.48 26.83 -23.77
CA ILE A 103 8.93 25.60 -23.21
C ILE A 103 9.32 24.48 -24.16
N TRP A 104 10.07 23.50 -23.65
CA TRP A 104 10.46 22.33 -24.43
C TRP A 104 9.20 21.49 -24.68
N ASN A 105 8.76 21.46 -25.94
CA ASN A 105 7.63 20.66 -26.38
C ASN A 105 8.16 19.55 -27.29
N PHE A 106 8.15 18.31 -26.80
CA PHE A 106 8.60 17.12 -27.55
C PHE A 106 7.49 16.51 -28.42
N GLY A 107 6.32 17.15 -28.49
CA GLY A 107 5.13 16.56 -29.10
C GLY A 107 4.58 15.39 -28.29
N GLY A 108 3.66 14.64 -28.91
CA GLY A 108 3.18 13.37 -28.35
C GLY A 108 4.20 12.23 -28.50
N PRO A 109 4.03 11.12 -27.77
CA PRO A 109 4.85 9.93 -27.96
C PRO A 109 4.56 9.32 -29.34
N THR A 110 5.60 9.04 -30.12
CA THR A 110 5.49 8.55 -31.50
C THR A 110 6.19 7.21 -31.73
N TYR A 111 6.96 6.72 -30.76
CA TYR A 111 7.71 5.48 -30.87
C TYR A 111 7.00 4.37 -30.10
N ILE A 112 7.06 3.14 -30.63
CA ILE A 112 6.43 1.97 -30.02
C ILE A 112 7.53 1.07 -29.45
N CYS A 113 7.39 0.65 -28.20
CA CYS A 113 8.31 -0.31 -27.59
C CYS A 113 8.15 -1.71 -28.21
N GLU A 114 9.22 -2.30 -28.72
CA GLU A 114 9.20 -3.62 -29.38
C GLU A 114 8.80 -4.80 -28.46
N HIS A 115 8.78 -4.60 -27.13
CA HIS A 115 8.50 -5.67 -26.17
C HIS A 115 7.10 -5.64 -25.56
N CYS A 116 6.58 -4.44 -25.31
CA CYS A 116 5.28 -4.25 -24.65
C CYS A 116 4.32 -3.38 -25.47
N HIS A 117 4.77 -2.83 -26.61
CA HIS A 117 3.99 -1.96 -27.49
C HIS A 117 3.50 -0.64 -26.88
N ALA A 118 4.02 -0.27 -25.70
CA ALA A 118 3.82 1.05 -25.14
C ALA A 118 4.28 2.17 -26.10
N LEU A 119 3.50 3.25 -26.16
CA LEU A 119 3.88 4.50 -26.81
C LEU A 119 4.91 5.24 -25.94
N MET A 120 6.03 5.63 -26.54
CA MET A 120 7.19 6.22 -25.89
C MET A 120 7.65 7.48 -26.63
N TRP A 121 8.22 8.43 -25.90
CA TRP A 121 8.94 9.54 -26.51
C TRP A 121 10.35 9.09 -26.94
N HIS A 122 10.86 9.66 -28.03
CA HIS A 122 12.22 9.36 -28.51
C HIS A 122 13.30 9.59 -27.43
N GLU A 123 13.12 10.60 -26.58
CA GLU A 123 14.07 10.95 -25.51
C GLU A 123 14.02 9.99 -24.32
N GLU A 124 13.03 9.09 -24.23
CA GLU A 124 12.98 8.03 -23.23
C GLU A 124 13.80 6.80 -23.62
N ARG A 125 14.43 6.82 -24.81
CA ARG A 125 15.32 5.76 -25.26
C ARG A 125 16.51 5.64 -24.32
N LEU A 126 16.96 4.41 -24.11
CA LEU A 126 18.23 4.16 -23.48
C LEU A 126 19.34 4.66 -24.40
N GLN A 127 20.25 5.48 -23.88
CA GLN A 127 21.41 5.97 -24.62
C GLN A 127 22.22 4.78 -25.15
N SER A 128 22.08 4.52 -26.44
CA SER A 128 22.92 3.58 -27.18
C SER A 128 23.42 4.33 -28.39
N TYR A 129 24.67 4.79 -28.31
CA TYR A 129 25.35 5.46 -29.43
C TYR A 129 25.29 4.56 -30.66
N GLY A 130 24.80 5.10 -31.79
CA GLY A 130 24.79 4.42 -33.09
C GLY A 130 23.61 3.48 -33.38
N CYS A 131 22.64 3.31 -32.49
CA CYS A 131 21.47 2.47 -32.78
C CYS A 131 20.39 3.25 -33.54
N ARG A 132 20.08 2.83 -34.78
CA ARG A 132 18.98 3.40 -35.59
C ARG A 132 17.59 3.15 -34.99
N LYS A 133 17.45 2.15 -34.11
CA LYS A 133 16.21 1.82 -33.40
C LYS A 133 16.32 2.15 -31.91
N PRO A 134 15.47 3.02 -31.36
CA PRO A 134 15.49 3.31 -29.94
C PRO A 134 15.03 2.10 -29.12
N THR A 135 15.74 1.79 -28.03
CA THR A 135 15.34 0.76 -27.08
C THR A 135 14.89 1.41 -25.78
N PHE A 136 13.85 0.87 -25.15
CA PHE A 136 13.22 1.47 -23.98
C PHE A 136 13.36 0.58 -22.74
N GLY A 137 13.69 1.21 -21.61
CA GLY A 137 13.84 0.54 -20.32
C GLY A 137 12.72 0.83 -19.33
N ILE A 138 12.07 1.99 -19.46
CA ILE A 138 11.14 2.51 -18.45
C ILE A 138 9.82 1.73 -18.41
N CYS A 139 9.29 1.33 -19.57
CA CYS A 139 8.00 0.64 -19.69
C CYS A 139 7.99 -0.81 -19.17
N CYS A 140 8.84 -1.67 -19.75
CA CYS A 140 8.82 -3.12 -19.46
C CYS A 140 10.21 -3.69 -19.16
N LYS A 141 11.20 -2.82 -18.96
CA LYS A 141 12.59 -3.20 -18.71
C LYS A 141 13.12 -4.18 -19.76
N ARG A 142 12.96 -3.82 -21.04
CA ARG A 142 13.34 -4.65 -22.20
C ARG A 142 12.66 -6.03 -22.22
N GLY A 143 11.36 -6.07 -21.88
CA GLY A 143 10.55 -7.30 -21.87
C GLY A 143 10.79 -8.24 -20.68
N GLN A 144 11.51 -7.78 -19.65
CA GLN A 144 11.68 -8.53 -18.40
C GLN A 144 10.43 -8.45 -17.50
N VAL A 145 9.69 -7.34 -17.59
CA VAL A 145 8.43 -7.14 -16.87
C VAL A 145 7.30 -7.44 -17.85
N ILE A 146 6.51 -8.47 -17.52
CA ILE A 146 5.27 -8.79 -18.22
C ILE A 146 4.21 -8.95 -17.15
N LEU A 147 3.22 -8.07 -17.17
CA LEU A 147 2.05 -8.12 -16.31
C LEU A 147 0.81 -8.36 -17.16
N PRO A 148 -0.29 -8.84 -16.55
CA PRO A 148 -1.56 -9.02 -17.24
C PRO A 148 -2.04 -7.68 -17.80
N PRO A 149 -2.75 -7.69 -18.95
CA PRO A 149 -3.37 -6.47 -19.46
C PRO A 149 -4.38 -5.93 -18.44
N LEU A 150 -4.49 -4.61 -18.38
CA LEU A 150 -5.52 -3.96 -17.56
C LEU A 150 -6.88 -4.23 -18.19
N LYS A 151 -7.88 -4.50 -17.33
CA LYS A 151 -9.26 -4.63 -17.80
C LYS A 151 -9.81 -3.25 -18.15
N GLU A 152 -10.63 -3.21 -19.19
CA GLU A 152 -11.37 -2.00 -19.53
C GLU A 152 -12.27 -1.57 -18.35
N PRO A 153 -12.37 -0.26 -18.07
CA PRO A 153 -13.24 0.23 -17.01
C PRO A 153 -14.71 -0.09 -17.31
N PRO A 154 -15.56 -0.22 -16.27
CA PRO A 154 -16.98 -0.46 -16.47
C PRO A 154 -17.62 0.63 -17.36
N PRO A 155 -18.63 0.31 -18.20
CA PRO A 155 -19.18 1.23 -19.20
C PRO A 155 -19.60 2.60 -18.65
N TYR A 156 -20.17 2.61 -17.43
CA TYR A 156 -20.56 3.83 -16.76
C TYR A 156 -19.36 4.75 -16.48
N LEU A 157 -18.26 4.21 -15.94
CA LEU A 157 -17.03 4.97 -15.71
C LEU A 157 -16.39 5.42 -17.03
N THR A 158 -16.39 4.57 -18.06
CA THR A 158 -15.92 4.92 -19.40
C THR A 158 -16.65 6.14 -19.95
N SER A 159 -17.98 6.17 -19.81
CA SER A 159 -18.80 7.30 -20.26
C SER A 159 -18.40 8.63 -19.59
N LEU A 160 -18.03 8.60 -18.30
CA LEU A 160 -17.62 9.77 -17.53
C LEU A 160 -16.19 10.23 -17.84
N LEU A 161 -15.32 9.33 -18.28
CA LEU A 161 -13.93 9.63 -18.67
C LEU A 161 -13.83 10.22 -20.08
N THR A 162 -14.84 10.01 -20.94
CA THR A 162 -14.87 10.51 -22.31
C THR A 162 -14.80 12.03 -22.38
N ARG A 163 -13.91 12.55 -23.24
CA ARG A 163 -13.67 14.00 -23.36
C ARG A 163 -14.89 14.77 -23.83
N ASP A 164 -15.64 14.18 -24.75
CA ASP A 164 -16.79 14.79 -25.41
C ASP A 164 -18.13 14.35 -24.79
N GLY A 165 -18.09 13.70 -23.61
CA GLY A 165 -19.26 13.18 -22.90
C GLY A 165 -20.13 14.23 -22.18
N GLY A 166 -20.16 15.48 -22.67
CA GLY A 166 -20.99 16.56 -22.14
C GLY A 166 -20.66 17.05 -20.72
N LYS A 167 -21.63 17.73 -20.10
CA LYS A 167 -21.47 18.42 -18.79
C LYS A 167 -21.12 17.46 -17.65
N ARG A 168 -21.71 16.25 -17.64
CA ARG A 168 -21.49 15.23 -16.61
C ARG A 168 -20.02 14.76 -16.60
N SER A 169 -19.50 14.42 -17.77
CA SER A 169 -18.11 13.98 -17.96
C SER A 169 -17.10 15.10 -17.70
N ALA A 170 -17.45 16.35 -18.05
CA ALA A 170 -16.65 17.52 -17.69
C ALA A 170 -16.58 17.72 -16.17
N ASN A 171 -17.72 17.60 -15.46
CA ASN A 171 -17.76 17.70 -14.01
C ASN A 171 -16.93 16.57 -13.34
N TYR A 172 -17.15 15.32 -13.77
CA TYR A 172 -16.41 14.18 -13.24
C TYR A 172 -14.90 14.36 -13.37
N ARG A 173 -14.41 14.69 -14.57
CA ARG A 173 -12.96 14.86 -14.81
C ARG A 173 -12.38 16.03 -14.03
N LYS A 174 -13.11 17.14 -13.89
CA LYS A 174 -12.69 18.28 -13.06
C LYS A 174 -12.55 17.88 -11.59
N ASN A 175 -13.45 17.04 -11.09
CA ASN A 175 -13.56 16.68 -9.68
C ASN A 175 -13.16 15.22 -9.37
N ILE A 176 -12.40 14.56 -10.25
CA ILE A 176 -12.16 13.11 -10.19
C ILE A 176 -11.52 12.66 -8.86
N ARG A 177 -10.65 13.49 -8.28
CA ARG A 177 -10.02 13.23 -6.98
C ARG A 177 -11.03 13.24 -5.84
N SER A 178 -11.99 14.17 -5.87
CA SER A 178 -13.05 14.27 -4.88
C SER A 178 -13.99 13.08 -4.98
N TYR A 179 -14.40 12.70 -6.19
CA TYR A 179 -15.18 11.48 -6.42
C TYR A 179 -14.44 10.23 -5.93
N ASN A 180 -13.15 10.06 -6.27
CA ASN A 180 -12.40 8.91 -5.78
C ASN A 180 -12.29 8.89 -4.25
N SER A 181 -12.08 10.06 -3.64
CA SER A 181 -11.96 10.18 -2.18
C SER A 181 -13.26 9.81 -1.45
N MET A 182 -14.43 10.07 -2.05
CA MET A 182 -15.73 9.65 -1.50
C MET A 182 -15.85 8.14 -1.35
N PHE A 183 -15.25 7.38 -2.25
CA PHE A 183 -15.34 5.92 -2.31
C PHE A 183 -14.15 5.22 -1.63
N ALA A 184 -13.10 5.94 -1.25
CA ALA A 184 -11.94 5.33 -0.60
C ALA A 184 -12.32 4.57 0.68
N PHE A 185 -11.82 3.35 0.82
CA PHE A 185 -12.00 2.52 2.02
C PHE A 185 -11.06 2.97 3.14
N THR A 186 -9.92 3.55 2.77
CA THR A 186 -8.84 3.90 3.69
C THR A 186 -8.64 5.40 3.79
N SER A 187 -8.23 5.84 4.97
CA SER A 187 -7.78 7.20 5.19
C SER A 187 -6.29 7.32 4.89
N MET A 188 -5.89 8.45 4.31
CA MET A 188 -4.48 8.82 4.20
C MET A 188 -4.04 9.42 5.54
N GLY A 189 -3.31 8.63 6.32
CA GLY A 189 -2.71 9.06 7.57
C GLY A 189 -1.50 9.97 7.35
N GLY A 190 -1.45 11.07 8.09
CA GLY A 190 -0.38 12.05 8.08
C GLY A 190 -0.84 13.38 8.65
N THR A 191 0.02 14.07 9.40
CA THR A 191 -0.29 15.42 9.89
C THR A 191 0.03 16.42 8.80
N LEU A 192 -1.02 17.02 8.23
CA LEU A 192 -0.90 18.15 7.30
C LEU A 192 -0.54 19.41 8.06
N ASP A 193 0.60 20.01 7.70
CA ASP A 193 1.00 21.31 8.24
C ASP A 193 0.24 22.43 7.49
N LYS A 194 -0.92 22.80 8.03
CA LYS A 194 -1.76 23.87 7.47
C LYS A 194 -1.21 25.27 7.77
N GLN A 195 -0.18 25.41 8.60
CA GLN A 195 0.34 26.73 8.99
C GLN A 195 1.09 27.41 7.85
N ILE A 196 1.68 26.63 6.95
CA ILE A 196 2.53 27.16 5.86
C ILE A 196 1.72 27.91 4.80
N ASN A 197 0.50 27.46 4.52
CA ASN A 197 -0.34 28.05 3.47
C ASN A 197 -1.16 29.27 3.94
N LYS A 198 -0.77 29.90 5.05
CA LYS A 198 -1.44 31.10 5.57
C LYS A 198 -0.98 32.39 4.89
N GLU A 199 0.22 32.38 4.31
CA GLU A 199 0.82 33.54 3.65
C GLU A 199 0.54 33.54 2.14
N ARG A 200 0.71 34.69 1.48
CA ARG A 200 0.63 34.78 0.02
C ARG A 200 1.84 34.07 -0.59
N GLY A 201 1.61 32.92 -1.22
CA GLY A 201 2.64 32.16 -1.92
C GLY A 201 2.07 30.94 -2.64
N PRO A 202 2.90 30.25 -3.45
CA PRO A 202 2.53 28.97 -4.04
C PRO A 202 2.11 27.98 -2.96
N TYR A 203 1.05 27.20 -3.21
CA TYR A 203 0.57 26.20 -2.26
C TYR A 203 1.64 25.16 -1.95
N VAL A 204 1.99 25.02 -0.67
CA VAL A 204 2.95 24.03 -0.18
C VAL A 204 2.20 22.93 0.54
N PHE A 205 2.19 21.74 -0.06
CA PHE A 205 1.69 20.53 0.58
C PHE A 205 2.79 19.92 1.45
N ARG A 206 2.77 20.20 2.76
CA ARG A 206 3.71 19.62 3.73
C ARG A 206 3.05 18.54 4.57
N LEU A 207 3.53 17.32 4.39
CA LEU A 207 3.22 16.18 5.25
C LEU A 207 4.39 15.94 6.21
N ASN A 208 4.10 15.92 7.51
CA ASN A 208 5.07 15.49 8.51
C ASN A 208 4.84 14.01 8.86
N GLY A 209 5.93 13.24 8.97
CA GLY A 209 5.90 11.81 9.29
C GLY A 209 5.94 10.90 8.06
N GLN A 210 5.58 9.63 8.26
CA GLN A 210 5.41 8.66 7.17
C GLN A 210 3.96 8.73 6.69
N ASN A 211 3.74 8.84 5.37
CA ASN A 211 2.42 8.62 4.79
C ASN A 211 2.02 7.16 5.03
N ARG A 212 0.85 6.94 5.63
CA ARG A 212 0.36 5.61 5.99
C ARG A 212 -1.09 5.52 5.63
N HIS A 213 -1.51 4.51 4.88
CA HIS A 213 -2.95 4.24 4.74
C HIS A 213 -3.44 3.59 6.02
N GLN A 214 -4.51 4.14 6.57
CA GLN A 214 -5.15 3.64 7.78
C GLN A 214 -6.57 3.19 7.46
N ILE A 215 -6.97 2.12 8.14
CA ILE A 215 -8.29 1.54 8.00
C ILE A 215 -8.94 1.45 9.38
N GLY A 216 -10.14 2.02 9.49
CA GLY A 216 -10.83 2.22 10.76
C GLY A 216 -11.62 1.00 11.23
N THR A 217 -12.51 1.24 12.20
CA THR A 217 -13.58 0.30 12.57
C THR A 217 -14.66 0.25 11.49
N LEU A 218 -15.44 -0.82 11.47
CA LEU A 218 -16.52 -1.02 10.49
C LEU A 218 -17.66 0.00 10.65
N LEU A 219 -17.95 0.41 11.88
CA LEU A 219 -18.93 1.45 12.18
C LEU A 219 -18.31 2.69 12.83
N PRO A 220 -18.92 3.87 12.66
CA PRO A 220 -18.53 5.05 13.42
C PRO A 220 -18.76 4.84 14.92
N GLN A 221 -17.93 5.50 15.72
CA GLN A 221 -18.21 5.65 17.16
C GLN A 221 -19.44 6.52 17.37
N GLU A 222 -20.09 6.37 18.50
CA GLU A 222 -21.30 7.11 18.85
C GLU A 222 -21.05 8.63 18.77
N GLY A 223 -21.96 9.34 18.10
CA GLY A 223 -21.86 10.79 17.84
C GLY A 223 -20.91 11.21 16.70
N ASN A 224 -20.11 10.30 16.14
CA ASN A 224 -19.22 10.61 15.02
C ASN A 224 -19.89 10.36 13.66
N LYS A 225 -19.58 11.22 12.68
CA LYS A 225 -20.02 11.02 11.28
C LYS A 225 -19.25 9.86 10.62
N PRO A 226 -19.91 9.04 9.76
CA PRO A 226 -19.25 7.95 9.06
C PRO A 226 -18.20 8.46 8.07
N ARG A 227 -17.08 7.74 7.95
CA ARG A 227 -16.01 8.08 6.99
C ARG A 227 -15.42 6.85 6.31
N PHE A 228 -14.93 7.04 5.09
CA PHE A 228 -14.22 6.02 4.30
C PHE A 228 -15.03 4.72 4.20
N GLN A 229 -14.46 3.57 4.57
CA GLN A 229 -15.16 2.27 4.55
C GLN A 229 -16.50 2.24 5.29
N GLN A 230 -16.69 3.07 6.32
CA GLN A 230 -17.91 3.08 7.12
C GLN A 230 -19.12 3.50 6.29
N LEU A 231 -18.90 4.28 5.23
CA LEU A 231 -19.93 4.74 4.30
C LEU A 231 -20.53 3.58 3.48
N TYR A 232 -19.89 2.41 3.44
CA TYR A 232 -20.46 1.22 2.79
C TYR A 232 -21.41 0.44 3.70
N ILE A 233 -21.39 0.71 5.01
CA ILE A 233 -22.11 -0.05 6.03
C ILE A 233 -23.15 0.81 6.74
N TYR A 234 -22.76 1.98 7.20
CA TYR A 234 -23.58 2.86 8.04
C TYR A 234 -24.61 3.64 7.23
N ASP A 235 -25.86 3.64 7.70
CA ASP A 235 -27.00 4.41 7.16
C ASP A 235 -27.03 4.49 5.62
N THR A 236 -27.28 3.34 5.00
CA THR A 236 -27.27 3.23 3.53
C THR A 236 -28.40 4.00 2.85
N ASN A 237 -29.44 4.39 3.59
CA ASN A 237 -30.54 5.17 3.04
C ASN A 237 -30.09 6.60 2.71
N ASN A 238 -29.14 7.15 3.49
CA ASN A 238 -28.59 8.48 3.30
C ASN A 238 -27.12 8.46 2.82
N GLU A 239 -26.65 7.35 2.25
CA GLU A 239 -25.25 7.14 1.90
C GLU A 239 -24.68 8.24 0.97
N ILE A 240 -25.44 8.64 -0.06
CA ILE A 240 -25.02 9.68 -1.01
C ILE A 240 -24.76 11.00 -0.28
N GLN A 241 -25.70 11.40 0.58
CA GLN A 241 -25.58 12.63 1.37
C GLN A 241 -24.40 12.54 2.34
N ASN A 242 -24.22 11.39 3.00
CA ASN A 242 -23.10 11.12 3.89
C ASN A 242 -21.75 11.20 3.15
N ARG A 243 -21.65 10.65 1.92
CA ARG A 243 -20.44 10.71 1.07
C ARG A 243 -20.11 12.14 0.64
N VAL A 244 -21.13 12.90 0.23
CA VAL A 244 -20.99 14.30 -0.17
C VAL A 244 -20.55 15.15 1.02
N GLU A 245 -21.16 14.97 2.19
CA GLU A 245 -20.82 15.71 3.39
C GLU A 245 -19.40 15.39 3.89
N ALA A 246 -19.02 14.11 3.94
CA ALA A 246 -17.68 13.69 4.34
C ALA A 246 -16.58 14.35 3.47
N SER A 247 -16.88 14.59 2.19
CA SER A 247 -15.94 15.14 1.21
C SER A 247 -15.88 16.67 1.18
N ARG A 248 -16.88 17.36 1.74
CA ARG A 248 -16.94 18.85 1.80
C ARG A 248 -16.10 19.47 2.92
N SER A 249 -15.36 18.68 3.68
CA SER A 249 -14.66 19.11 4.90
C SER A 249 -13.41 20.01 4.68
N GLY A 250 -13.29 20.71 3.53
CA GLY A 250 -12.20 21.66 3.30
C GLY A 250 -12.35 22.62 2.12
N GLU A 251 -13.06 22.25 1.05
CA GLU A 251 -13.21 23.09 -0.15
C GLU A 251 -14.69 23.44 -0.37
N ARG A 252 -15.01 24.72 -0.25
CA ARG A 252 -16.37 25.27 -0.34
C ARG A 252 -16.97 25.30 -1.76
N ASP A 253 -16.29 24.75 -2.77
CA ASP A 253 -16.57 25.09 -4.18
C ASP A 253 -16.59 23.92 -5.18
N ALA A 254 -16.46 22.67 -4.73
CA ALA A 254 -16.66 21.53 -5.61
C ALA A 254 -18.16 21.29 -5.81
N SER A 255 -18.71 21.77 -6.94
CA SER A 255 -20.07 21.45 -7.38
C SER A 255 -20.18 19.98 -7.81
N LEU A 256 -20.18 19.10 -6.83
CA LEU A 256 -20.29 17.65 -7.01
C LEU A 256 -21.71 17.32 -7.44
N ASP A 257 -21.83 16.62 -8.57
CA ASP A 257 -23.09 16.11 -9.08
C ASP A 257 -23.46 14.79 -8.37
N GLU A 258 -24.55 14.82 -7.61
CA GLU A 258 -25.07 13.68 -6.83
C GLU A 258 -25.51 12.52 -7.73
N THR A 259 -25.95 12.79 -8.97
CA THR A 259 -26.29 11.74 -9.93
C THR A 259 -25.05 10.95 -10.35
N ILE A 260 -23.88 11.61 -10.39
CA ILE A 260 -22.60 10.93 -10.65
C ILE A 260 -22.26 10.03 -9.46
N VAL A 261 -22.39 10.54 -8.24
CA VAL A 261 -22.14 9.77 -7.01
C VAL A 261 -23.01 8.51 -6.98
N SER A 262 -24.31 8.66 -7.23
CA SER A 262 -25.26 7.54 -7.27
C SER A 262 -24.85 6.47 -8.29
N GLY A 263 -24.57 6.87 -9.54
CA GLY A 263 -24.16 5.90 -10.55
C GLY A 263 -22.79 5.25 -10.29
N LEU A 264 -21.84 5.98 -9.70
CA LEU A 264 -20.56 5.42 -9.27
C LEU A 264 -20.73 4.40 -8.14
N GLN A 265 -21.66 4.67 -7.22
CA GLN A 265 -22.00 3.75 -6.14
C GLN A 265 -22.56 2.44 -6.71
N SER A 266 -23.59 2.51 -7.56
CA SER A 266 -24.18 1.31 -8.18
C SER A 266 -23.13 0.51 -8.96
N MET A 267 -22.31 1.19 -9.75
CA MET A 267 -21.24 0.56 -10.51
C MET A 267 -20.23 -0.16 -9.60
N LEU A 268 -19.79 0.47 -8.50
CA LEU A 268 -18.85 -0.17 -7.57
C LEU A 268 -19.50 -1.32 -6.82
N ASP A 269 -20.76 -1.20 -6.41
CA ASP A 269 -21.49 -2.29 -5.74
C ASP A 269 -21.64 -3.52 -6.64
N GLU A 270 -21.80 -3.33 -7.95
CA GLU A 270 -21.90 -4.40 -8.94
C GLU A 270 -20.55 -5.03 -9.33
N ASN A 271 -19.48 -4.23 -9.41
CA ASN A 271 -18.22 -4.67 -10.04
C ASN A 271 -17.06 -4.82 -9.06
N ASN A 272 -17.06 -4.09 -7.93
CA ASN A 272 -15.93 -4.00 -7.04
C ASN A 272 -16.00 -5.05 -5.92
N THR A 273 -15.08 -6.01 -5.95
CA THR A 273 -15.01 -7.10 -4.96
C THR A 273 -14.83 -6.62 -3.52
N LEU A 274 -14.15 -5.50 -3.29
CA LEU A 274 -14.04 -4.89 -1.96
C LEU A 274 -15.38 -4.29 -1.55
N ALA A 275 -16.02 -3.48 -2.40
CA ALA A 275 -17.31 -2.88 -2.08
C ALA A 275 -18.34 -3.95 -1.72
N GLN A 276 -18.44 -5.00 -2.52
CA GLN A 276 -19.30 -6.15 -2.26
C GLN A 276 -19.02 -6.83 -0.92
N SER A 277 -17.74 -6.99 -0.55
CA SER A 277 -17.36 -7.55 0.76
C SER A 277 -17.88 -6.70 1.92
N PHE A 278 -17.81 -5.37 1.80
CA PHE A 278 -18.38 -4.45 2.80
C PHE A 278 -19.91 -4.43 2.76
N ARG A 279 -20.56 -4.61 1.59
CA ARG A 279 -22.02 -4.76 1.48
C ARG A 279 -22.51 -6.05 2.15
N MET A 280 -21.80 -7.15 1.97
CA MET A 280 -22.08 -8.40 2.69
C MET A 280 -21.97 -8.22 4.21
N ALA A 281 -20.94 -7.50 4.68
CA ALA A 281 -20.80 -7.18 6.09
C ALA A 281 -21.99 -6.35 6.60
N ARG A 282 -22.42 -5.33 5.84
CA ARG A 282 -23.61 -4.52 6.13
C ARG A 282 -24.86 -5.37 6.29
N ASP A 283 -25.15 -6.23 5.33
CA ASP A 283 -26.41 -6.98 5.31
C ASP A 283 -26.52 -7.88 6.55
N ARG A 284 -25.41 -8.51 6.96
CA ARG A 284 -25.34 -9.27 8.20
C ARG A 284 -25.50 -8.43 9.47
N PHE A 285 -25.05 -7.17 9.48
CA PHE A 285 -25.30 -6.29 10.63
C PHE A 285 -26.78 -5.88 10.76
N LYS A 286 -27.58 -5.95 9.69
CA LYS A 286 -29.02 -5.64 9.73
C LYS A 286 -29.87 -6.80 10.23
N GLU A 287 -29.34 -8.03 10.24
CA GLU A 287 -30.04 -9.24 10.67
C GLU A 287 -30.04 -9.44 12.21
N ASP A 288 -29.78 -8.38 12.99
CA ASP A 288 -29.83 -8.31 14.47
C ASP A 288 -28.93 -9.30 15.26
N ASP A 289 -28.04 -10.02 14.57
CA ASP A 289 -27.04 -10.85 15.23
C ASP A 289 -25.84 -9.97 15.63
N TYR A 290 -25.92 -9.26 16.76
CA TYR A 290 -24.89 -8.35 17.31
C TYR A 290 -23.62 -9.09 17.81
N ASN A 291 -23.15 -10.05 17.03
CA ASN A 291 -21.90 -10.72 17.26
C ASN A 291 -20.74 -9.77 16.89
N ASN A 292 -19.65 -9.84 17.66
CA ASN A 292 -18.41 -9.13 17.35
C ASN A 292 -17.86 -9.66 16.02
N PHE A 293 -18.25 -9.06 14.90
CA PHE A 293 -17.78 -9.51 13.60
C PHE A 293 -16.43 -8.92 13.24
N THR A 294 -15.69 -9.72 12.51
CA THR A 294 -14.38 -9.38 12.00
C THR A 294 -14.35 -9.57 10.49
N LEU A 295 -13.86 -8.57 9.75
CA LEU A 295 -13.64 -8.66 8.30
C LEU A 295 -12.12 -8.78 8.02
N PRO A 296 -11.58 -9.98 7.86
CA PRO A 296 -10.23 -10.22 7.42
C PRO A 296 -10.11 -9.97 5.90
N LEU A 297 -9.05 -9.25 5.49
CA LEU A 297 -8.64 -9.16 4.09
C LEU A 297 -7.36 -9.97 3.90
N LEU A 298 -7.38 -10.90 2.93
CA LEU A 298 -6.23 -11.76 2.65
C LEU A 298 -5.15 -11.02 1.88
N GLY A 299 -3.92 -11.06 2.41
CA GLY A 299 -2.75 -10.45 1.79
C GLY A 299 -1.85 -11.43 1.02
N ASN A 300 -1.78 -12.69 1.47
CA ASN A 300 -1.09 -13.77 0.77
C ASN A 300 -2.10 -14.59 -0.03
N ARG A 301 -1.81 -14.79 -1.32
CA ARG A 301 -2.58 -15.70 -2.17
C ARG A 301 -1.66 -16.80 -2.66
N ASP A 302 -2.08 -18.05 -2.45
CA ASP A 302 -1.35 -19.24 -2.90
C ASP A 302 -1.40 -19.39 -4.44
N GLN A 303 -2.36 -18.73 -5.09
CA GLN A 303 -2.48 -18.69 -6.54
C GLN A 303 -1.90 -17.39 -7.12
N ASP A 304 -1.09 -17.52 -8.16
CA ASP A 304 -0.51 -16.37 -8.87
C ASP A 304 -1.63 -15.64 -9.63
N GLY A 305 -2.16 -14.54 -9.07
CA GLY A 305 -3.18 -13.69 -9.70
C GLY A 305 -2.77 -12.98 -11.00
N ARG A 306 -1.85 -13.57 -11.78
CA ARG A 306 -1.39 -13.12 -13.10
C ARG A 306 -2.21 -13.68 -14.26
N GLN A 307 -3.00 -14.72 -14.06
CA GLN A 307 -3.81 -15.29 -15.12
C GLN A 307 -5.23 -15.43 -14.59
N ASP A 308 -6.11 -14.55 -15.07
CA ASP A 308 -7.58 -14.56 -15.05
C ASP A 308 -8.35 -14.86 -13.75
N ASN A 309 -7.67 -15.07 -12.62
CA ASN A 309 -8.30 -15.31 -11.33
C ASN A 309 -8.47 -13.97 -10.59
N MET A 310 -9.47 -13.18 -11.00
CA MET A 310 -10.00 -12.13 -10.14
C MET A 310 -10.55 -12.81 -8.88
N PRO A 311 -10.12 -12.40 -7.67
CA PRO A 311 -10.57 -13.08 -6.47
C PRO A 311 -12.08 -12.91 -6.31
N SER A 312 -12.75 -13.97 -5.89
CA SER A 312 -14.14 -13.89 -5.47
C SER A 312 -14.25 -13.06 -4.18
N THR A 313 -15.42 -12.48 -3.93
CA THR A 313 -15.70 -11.74 -2.69
C THR A 313 -15.42 -12.58 -1.44
N SER A 314 -15.73 -13.88 -1.49
CA SER A 314 -15.43 -14.84 -0.41
C SER A 314 -13.92 -15.05 -0.18
N GLU A 315 -13.09 -14.93 -1.22
CA GLU A 315 -11.63 -14.97 -1.10
C GLU A 315 -11.04 -13.63 -0.62
N VAL A 316 -11.65 -12.50 -0.98
CA VAL A 316 -11.18 -11.18 -0.54
C VAL A 316 -11.52 -10.93 0.91
N ALA A 317 -12.67 -11.42 1.39
CA ALA A 317 -13.08 -11.25 2.77
C ALA A 317 -14.00 -12.38 3.29
N ALA A 318 -13.69 -12.90 4.47
CA ALA A 318 -14.52 -13.88 5.18
C ALA A 318 -15.07 -13.26 6.47
N LEU A 319 -16.36 -12.93 6.57
CA LEU A 319 -16.92 -12.39 7.82
C LEU A 319 -16.93 -13.47 8.91
N ILE A 320 -16.20 -13.26 10.01
CA ILE A 320 -16.05 -14.23 11.11
C ILE A 320 -16.58 -13.63 12.43
N VAL A 321 -17.33 -14.42 13.20
CA VAL A 321 -17.69 -14.13 14.60
C VAL A 321 -16.43 -14.27 15.46
N LYS A 322 -16.05 -13.22 16.19
CA LYS A 322 -14.81 -13.14 16.97
C LYS A 322 -14.75 -14.25 18.03
N ASP A 323 -14.02 -15.32 17.74
CA ASP A 323 -13.56 -16.30 18.72
C ASP A 323 -12.22 -15.80 19.31
N PRO A 324 -12.11 -15.58 20.64
CA PRO A 324 -10.90 -15.08 21.28
C PRO A 324 -9.67 -16.00 21.13
N THR A 325 -9.84 -17.23 20.64
CA THR A 325 -8.75 -18.21 20.48
C THR A 325 -8.22 -18.32 19.05
N GLN A 326 -8.94 -17.80 18.04
CA GLN A 326 -8.55 -17.96 16.64
C GLN A 326 -7.47 -16.96 16.23
N LYS A 327 -6.32 -17.49 15.80
CA LYS A 327 -5.31 -16.73 15.07
C LYS A 327 -5.65 -16.76 13.58
N HIS A 328 -5.90 -15.59 13.00
CA HIS A 328 -6.17 -15.41 11.57
C HIS A 328 -4.88 -15.55 10.74
N TYR A 329 -4.30 -16.76 10.70
CA TYR A 329 -3.10 -17.04 9.91
C TYR A 329 -3.37 -16.76 8.42
N GLY A 330 -2.61 -15.83 7.82
CA GLY A 330 -2.74 -15.44 6.41
C GLY A 330 -3.55 -14.16 6.14
N CYS A 331 -4.20 -13.59 7.15
CA CYS A 331 -4.93 -12.32 7.03
C CYS A 331 -4.01 -11.15 7.39
N ASP A 332 -3.87 -10.19 6.47
CA ASP A 332 -3.00 -9.03 6.69
C ASP A 332 -3.76 -7.86 7.34
N ILE A 333 -5.08 -7.79 7.13
CA ILE A 333 -5.94 -6.73 7.68
C ILE A 333 -7.15 -7.41 8.32
N VAL A 334 -7.53 -6.96 9.51
CA VAL A 334 -8.60 -7.55 10.31
C VAL A 334 -9.44 -6.39 10.84
N LEU A 335 -10.63 -6.16 10.30
CA LEU A 335 -11.50 -5.04 10.68
C LEU A 335 -12.50 -5.45 11.73
N GLU A 336 -12.67 -4.64 12.76
CA GLU A 336 -13.52 -4.94 13.92
C GLU A 336 -14.71 -3.97 13.99
N TYR A 337 -15.78 -4.43 14.64
CA TYR A 337 -17.08 -3.73 14.76
C TYR A 337 -16.96 -2.32 15.34
N LYS A 338 -16.62 -2.21 16.63
CA LYS A 338 -16.35 -0.98 17.40
C LYS A 338 -15.17 -1.32 18.34
N ASP A 339 -14.43 -0.33 18.83
CA ASP A 339 -13.40 -0.49 19.89
C ASP A 339 -11.93 -0.71 19.49
N MET A 340 -11.55 -0.49 18.23
CA MET A 340 -10.14 -0.50 17.83
C MET A 340 -9.66 0.78 17.19
N LYS A 341 -8.39 1.12 17.45
CA LYS A 341 -7.69 2.20 16.76
C LYS A 341 -7.50 1.83 15.28
N PRO A 342 -7.51 2.83 14.36
CA PRO A 342 -7.25 2.57 12.95
C PRO A 342 -5.96 1.78 12.74
N LYS A 343 -6.03 0.68 11.98
CA LYS A 343 -4.89 -0.19 11.68
C LYS A 343 -4.14 0.36 10.46
N ARG A 344 -2.80 0.27 10.48
CA ARG A 344 -1.98 0.61 9.31
C ARG A 344 -2.09 -0.52 8.30
N ILE A 345 -2.30 -0.16 7.03
CA ILE A 345 -2.16 -1.09 5.92
C ILE A 345 -0.73 -1.05 5.39
N SER A 346 -0.19 -2.23 5.11
CA SER A 346 1.12 -2.39 4.50
C SER A 346 1.11 -1.94 3.04
N GLU A 347 2.13 -1.18 2.61
CA GLU A 347 2.29 -0.70 1.24
C GLU A 347 2.49 -1.84 0.21
N ILE A 348 2.86 -3.03 0.69
CA ILE A 348 3.02 -4.24 -0.11
C ILE A 348 1.76 -5.12 -0.14
N HIS A 349 0.68 -4.69 0.53
CA HIS A 349 -0.59 -5.42 0.48
C HIS A 349 -1.19 -5.31 -0.92
N PRO A 350 -1.63 -6.41 -1.55
CA PRO A 350 -2.17 -6.38 -2.91
C PRO A 350 -3.33 -5.38 -3.07
N LYS A 351 -4.23 -5.28 -2.09
CA LYS A 351 -5.36 -4.33 -2.11
C LYS A 351 -5.02 -2.89 -1.70
N PHE A 352 -3.74 -2.57 -1.40
CA PHE A 352 -3.36 -1.26 -0.88
C PHE A 352 -3.81 -0.10 -1.77
N MET A 353 -3.61 -0.22 -3.09
CA MET A 353 -4.03 0.80 -4.04
C MET A 353 -5.54 0.79 -4.29
N ALA A 354 -6.15 -0.38 -4.46
CA ALA A 354 -7.59 -0.47 -4.72
C ALA A 354 -8.44 0.08 -3.56
N MET A 355 -7.99 -0.08 -2.31
CA MET A 355 -8.65 0.51 -1.16
C MET A 355 -8.57 2.05 -1.12
N GLN A 356 -7.48 2.63 -1.63
CA GLN A 356 -7.28 4.08 -1.65
C GLN A 356 -7.84 4.75 -2.91
N TYR A 357 -7.83 4.03 -4.04
CA TYR A 357 -8.24 4.51 -5.35
C TYR A 357 -9.27 3.60 -6.03
N PRO A 358 -10.49 3.42 -5.46
CA PRO A 358 -11.48 2.51 -6.02
C PRO A 358 -11.92 2.86 -7.44
N LEU A 359 -11.84 4.14 -7.86
CA LEU A 359 -12.20 4.52 -9.23
C LEU A 359 -11.08 4.25 -10.24
N LEU A 360 -9.83 4.10 -9.78
CA LEU A 360 -8.71 3.65 -10.61
C LEU A 360 -8.66 2.12 -10.69
N PHE A 361 -9.21 1.45 -9.69
CA PHE A 361 -9.30 -0.01 -9.57
C PHE A 361 -10.77 -0.42 -9.38
N PRO A 362 -11.61 -0.25 -10.43
CA PRO A 362 -13.06 -0.39 -10.33
C PRO A 362 -13.50 -1.81 -9.98
N TYR A 363 -12.70 -2.83 -10.27
CA TYR A 363 -12.99 -4.23 -9.91
C TYR A 363 -12.37 -4.63 -8.55
N GLY A 364 -11.61 -3.72 -7.93
CA GLY A 364 -10.86 -3.98 -6.71
C GLY A 364 -9.60 -4.79 -6.99
N GLU A 365 -8.94 -4.57 -8.12
CA GLU A 365 -7.81 -5.36 -8.61
C GLU A 365 -6.60 -5.33 -7.66
N ASP A 366 -5.75 -6.33 -7.78
CA ASP A 366 -4.51 -6.37 -7.01
C ASP A 366 -3.47 -5.42 -7.61
N GLY A 367 -2.87 -4.62 -6.74
CA GLY A 367 -1.65 -3.87 -7.02
C GLY A 367 -0.39 -4.69 -6.76
N TYR A 368 0.71 -3.98 -6.55
CA TYR A 368 2.01 -4.59 -6.30
C TYR A 368 2.02 -5.44 -5.01
N ARG A 369 2.63 -6.62 -5.09
CA ARG A 369 2.95 -7.50 -3.96
C ARG A 369 4.37 -8.05 -4.07
N LEU A 370 4.91 -8.56 -2.96
CA LEU A 370 6.20 -9.25 -3.00
C LEU A 370 6.11 -10.57 -3.77
N GLY A 371 7.24 -11.04 -4.29
CA GLY A 371 7.31 -12.34 -4.97
C GLY A 371 6.92 -12.34 -6.45
N ILE A 372 6.57 -11.18 -7.03
CA ILE A 372 6.29 -11.07 -8.47
C ILE A 372 7.60 -11.29 -9.25
N LYS A 373 7.83 -12.51 -9.74
CA LYS A 373 8.94 -12.90 -10.63
C LYS A 373 9.00 -12.13 -11.96
N TYR A 374 10.22 -11.80 -12.40
CA TYR A 374 10.48 -11.37 -13.79
C TYR A 374 10.22 -12.51 -14.78
N ASN A 375 9.96 -12.13 -16.03
CA ASN A 375 9.98 -13.08 -17.13
C ASN A 375 11.41 -13.57 -17.39
N LYS A 376 11.63 -14.88 -17.36
CA LYS A 376 12.94 -15.49 -17.62
C LYS A 376 13.17 -15.59 -19.13
N LYS A 377 13.68 -14.53 -19.77
CA LYS A 377 14.37 -14.66 -21.07
C LYS A 377 15.87 -14.87 -20.83
N LYS A 378 16.52 -15.69 -21.67
CA LYS A 378 17.94 -16.10 -21.55
C LYS A 378 18.85 -14.87 -21.43
N GLY A 379 19.58 -14.77 -20.32
CA GLY A 379 20.66 -13.80 -20.13
C GLY A 379 20.38 -12.71 -19.10
N VAL A 380 20.92 -12.92 -17.90
CA VAL A 380 21.38 -11.87 -16.96
C VAL A 380 20.30 -11.00 -16.28
N SER A 381 19.76 -11.50 -15.17
CA SER A 381 19.44 -10.67 -14.01
C SER A 381 19.49 -11.51 -12.74
N ASN A 382 20.36 -11.14 -11.79
CA ASN A 382 20.41 -11.76 -10.45
C ASN A 382 19.16 -11.41 -9.61
N LYS A 383 18.32 -10.46 -10.06
CA LYS A 383 17.08 -10.13 -9.38
C LYS A 383 15.99 -11.11 -9.78
N LYS A 384 15.45 -11.81 -8.79
CA LYS A 384 14.36 -12.80 -8.97
C LYS A 384 12.99 -12.15 -9.11
N TYR A 385 12.79 -10.94 -8.57
CA TYR A 385 11.47 -10.30 -8.43
C TYR A 385 11.46 -8.86 -8.92
N ILE A 386 10.35 -8.49 -9.56
CA ILE A 386 9.97 -7.15 -10.00
C ILE A 386 9.85 -6.26 -8.76
N THR A 387 10.29 -5.02 -8.90
CA THR A 387 10.16 -3.98 -7.87
C THR A 387 8.83 -3.22 -8.00
N MET A 388 8.38 -2.58 -6.93
CA MET A 388 7.16 -1.76 -6.95
C MET A 388 7.19 -0.67 -8.04
N LEU A 389 8.35 -0.03 -8.22
CA LEU A 389 8.54 0.99 -9.25
C LEU A 389 8.33 0.41 -10.66
N GLU A 390 8.91 -0.75 -10.94
CA GLU A 390 8.79 -1.41 -12.25
C GLU A 390 7.36 -1.91 -12.49
N TYR A 391 6.65 -2.35 -11.45
CA TYR A 391 5.25 -2.74 -11.54
C TYR A 391 4.36 -1.58 -11.99
N TYR A 392 4.42 -0.44 -11.27
CA TYR A 392 3.58 0.70 -11.60
C TYR A 392 4.03 1.42 -12.88
N ALA A 393 5.33 1.43 -13.19
CA ALA A 393 5.81 1.94 -14.48
C ALA A 393 5.19 1.15 -15.64
N TYR A 394 5.15 -0.18 -15.55
CA TYR A 394 4.48 -1.01 -16.56
C TYR A 394 2.98 -0.70 -16.61
N CYS A 395 2.28 -0.74 -15.47
CA CYS A 395 0.82 -0.52 -15.45
C CYS A 395 0.44 0.83 -16.06
N TRP A 396 1.06 1.93 -15.63
CA TRP A 396 0.63 3.27 -16.02
C TRP A 396 1.01 3.65 -17.45
N ILE A 397 2.13 3.12 -17.95
CA ILE A 397 2.54 3.36 -19.34
C ILE A 397 1.67 2.53 -20.30
N MET A 398 1.24 1.35 -19.89
CA MET A 398 0.35 0.48 -20.67
C MET A 398 -1.14 0.89 -20.62
N SER A 399 -1.52 1.86 -19.78
CA SER A 399 -2.90 2.37 -19.68
C SER A 399 -3.24 3.47 -20.69
N ASN A 400 -2.31 3.89 -21.56
CA ASN A 400 -2.47 5.02 -22.48
C ASN A 400 -2.88 4.60 -23.89
#